data_AF-A0A1V4YPQ4-F1
#
_entry.id   AF-A0A1V4YPQ4-F1
#
_cell.length_a   1.000
_cell.length_b   1.000
_cell.length_c   1.000
_cell.angle_alpha   90.00
_cell.angle_beta   90.00
_cell.angle_gamma   90.00
#
_symmetry.space_group_name_H-M   'P 1'
#
loop_
_entity.id
_entity.type
_entity.pdbx_description
1 polymer ?
#
loop_
_entity_poly.entity_id
_entity_poly.type
_entity_poly.pdbx_seq_one_letter_code
_entity_poly.pdbx_strand_id
1 'polypeptide(L)' 'MFLLSLRMHTAIEGNPLNLDDVDRLLQGQRVIALEKSKQEVINYLDVLQNIEDYQEDGKITEQMVLNP' A
#
# COMPACT_ATOMS: atom_id res chain seq x y z
N MET A 1 8.44 -3.04 10.51
CA MET A 1 8.01 -1.62 10.54
C MET A 1 6.99 -1.32 9.45
N PHE A 2 7.22 -1.70 8.18
CA PHE A 2 6.31 -1.47 7.05
C PHE A 2 4.90 -2.10 7.17
N LEU A 3 4.78 -3.35 7.63
CA LEU A 3 3.50 -4.06 7.74
C LEU A 3 2.47 -3.34 8.64
N LEU A 4 2.92 -2.75 9.75
CA LEU A 4 2.03 -2.06 10.68
C LEU A 4 1.51 -0.75 10.09
N SER A 5 2.38 0.00 9.41
CA SER A 5 2.03 1.26 8.73
C SER A 5 1.03 1.03 7.60
N LEU A 6 1.26 -0.01 6.79
CA LEU A 6 0.35 -0.44 5.71
C LEU A 6 -1.04 -0.73 6.25
N ARG A 7 -1.12 -1.61 7.26
CA ARG A 7 -2.39 -1.99 7.89
C ARG A 7 -3.11 -0.79 8.52
N MET A 8 -2.38 0.11 9.17
CA MET A 8 -3.00 1.29 9.79
C MET A 8 -3.62 2.22 8.76
N HIS A 9 -2.92 2.55 7.67
CA HIS A 9 -3.43 3.48 6.67
C HIS A 9 -4.61 2.90 5.90
N THR A 10 -4.51 1.65 5.43
CA THR A 10 -5.63 1.04 4.69
C THR A 10 -6.83 0.77 5.61
N ALA A 11 -6.62 0.43 6.89
CA ALA A 11 -7.73 0.28 7.84
C ALA A 11 -8.44 1.60 8.16
N ILE A 12 -7.74 2.74 8.15
CA ILE A 12 -8.37 4.08 8.28
C ILE A 12 -9.34 4.33 7.11
N GLU A 13 -9.01 3.83 5.92
CA GLU A 13 -9.85 3.91 4.72
C GLU A 13 -10.94 2.82 4.66
N GLY A 14 -11.04 1.98 5.69
CA GLY A 14 -12.06 0.93 5.82
C GLY A 14 -11.67 -0.41 5.19
N ASN A 15 -10.39 -0.61 4.88
CA ASN A 15 -9.91 -1.89 4.38
C ASN A 15 -10.01 -2.97 5.49
N PRO A 16 -10.63 -4.14 5.22
CA PRO A 16 -10.93 -5.13 6.24
C PRO A 16 -9.76 -6.07 6.58
N LEU A 17 -8.63 -6.00 5.86
CA LEU A 17 -7.50 -6.90 6.10
C LEU A 17 -6.84 -6.59 7.46
N ASN A 18 -6.68 -7.63 8.28
CA ASN A 18 -5.89 -7.54 9.51
C ASN A 18 -4.39 -7.71 9.21
N LEU A 19 -3.55 -7.60 10.25
CA LEU A 19 -2.09 -7.66 10.08
C LEU A 19 -1.62 -9.00 9.48
N ASP A 20 -2.22 -10.11 9.91
CA ASP A 20 -1.87 -11.45 9.43
C ASP A 20 -2.29 -11.62 7.96
N ASP A 21 -3.46 -11.10 7.58
CA ASP A 21 -3.91 -11.09 6.19
C ASP A 21 -2.97 -10.28 5.30
N VAL A 22 -2.51 -9.11 5.77
CA VAL A 22 -1.52 -8.31 5.04
C VAL A 22 -0.20 -9.07 4.89
N ASP A 23 0.35 -9.64 5.97
CA ASP A 23 1.61 -10.39 5.93
C ASP A 23 1.52 -11.59 4.97
N ARG A 24 0.42 -12.35 5.04
CA ARG A 24 0.16 -13.48 4.15
C ARG A 24 0.01 -13.03 2.69
N LEU A 25 -0.68 -11.92 2.44
CA LEU A 25 -0.82 -11.36 1.10
C LEU A 25 0.54 -11.00 0.50
N LEU A 26 1.42 -10.35 1.27
CA LEU A 26 2.76 -9.95 0.81
C LEU A 26 3.69 -11.15 0.57
N GLN A 27 3.47 -12.26 1.28
CA GLN A 27 4.20 -13.51 1.06
C GLN A 27 3.64 -14.33 -0.14
N GLY A 28 2.67 -13.79 -0.88
CA GLY A 28 2.03 -14.48 -2.01
C GLY A 28 1.09 -15.61 -1.57
N GLN A 29 0.71 -15.66 -0.29
CA GLN A 29 -0.21 -16.67 0.21
C GLN A 29 -1.67 -16.29 -0.08
N ARG A 30 -2.54 -17.29 -0.09
CA ARG A 30 -3.97 -17.09 -0.32
C ARG A 30 -4.62 -16.36 0.86
N VAL A 31 -5.23 -15.21 0.60
CA VAL A 31 -6.04 -14.43 1.55
C VAL A 31 -7.49 -14.35 1.05
N ILE A 32 -8.45 -14.62 1.94
CA ILE A 32 -9.88 -14.56 1.64
C ILE A 32 -10.38 -13.15 1.93
N ALA A 33 -10.38 -12.30 0.89
CA ALA A 33 -10.89 -10.94 0.94
C ALA A 33 -11.35 -10.51 -0.45
N LEU A 34 -12.07 -9.39 -0.54
CA LEU A 34 -12.39 -8.77 -1.83
C LEU A 34 -11.09 -8.43 -2.57
N GLU A 35 -11.02 -8.69 -3.88
CA GLU A 35 -9.83 -8.37 -4.68
C GLU A 35 -9.47 -6.89 -4.60
N LYS A 36 -10.48 -6.00 -4.55
CA LYS A 36 -10.26 -4.56 -4.35
C LYS A 36 -9.48 -4.28 -3.06
N SER A 37 -9.86 -4.91 -1.94
CA SER A 37 -9.19 -4.70 -0.66
C SER A 37 -7.76 -5.23 -0.66
N LYS A 38 -7.49 -6.33 -1.36
CA LYS A 38 -6.11 -6.80 -1.55
C LYS A 38 -5.30 -5.80 -2.40
N GLN A 39 -5.91 -5.31 -3.48
CA GLN A 39 -5.25 -4.37 -4.39
C GLN A 39 -4.94 -3.03 -3.72
N GLU A 40 -5.80 -2.52 -2.83
CA GLU A 40 -5.50 -1.31 -2.04
C GLU A 40 -4.23 -1.47 -1.19
N VAL A 41 -4.04 -2.64 -0.55
CA VAL A 41 -2.83 -2.92 0.23
C VAL A 41 -1.60 -3.00 -0.67
N ILE A 42 -1.72 -3.63 -1.85
CA ILE A 42 -0.63 -3.75 -2.82
C ILE A 42 -0.25 -2.38 -3.38
N ASN A 43 -1.22 -1.55 -3.76
CA ASN A 43 -0.99 -0.20 -4.27
C ASN A 43 -0.27 0.67 -3.24
N TYR A 44 -0.68 0.62 -1.97
CA TYR A 44 -0.01 1.38 -0.92
C TYR A 44 1.43 0.91 -0.71
N LEU A 45 1.68 -0.42 -0.77
CA LEU A 45 3.03 -0.96 -0.68
C LEU A 45 3.91 -0.46 -1.83
N ASP A 46 3.39 -0.48 -3.06
CA ASP A 46 4.11 -0.05 -4.25
C ASP A 46 4.52 1.43 -4.13
N VAL A 47 3.60 2.30 -3.72
CA VAL A 47 3.92 3.72 -3.46
C VAL A 47 4.99 3.88 -2.40
N LEU A 48 4.91 3.13 -1.28
CA LEU A 48 5.94 3.20 -0.24
C LEU A 48 7.31 2.71 -0.71
N GLN A 49 7.36 1.69 -1.57
CA GLN A 49 8.60 1.12 -2.09
C GLN A 49 9.30 2.08 -3.07
N ASN A 50 8.52 2.83 -3.84
CA ASN A 50 9.02 3.75 -4.86
C ASN A 50 8.93 5.22 -4.41
N ILE A 51 8.74 5.49 -3.12
CA ILE A 51 8.47 6.86 -2.63
C ILE A 51 9.62 7.85 -2.94
N GLU A 52 10.84 7.35 -3.02
CA GLU A 52 12.03 8.15 -3.36
C GLU A 52 12.06 8.58 -4.84
N ASP A 53 11.35 7.85 -5.71
CA ASP A 53 11.25 8.11 -7.15
C ASP A 53 10.19 9.18 -7.47
N TYR A 54 9.28 9.49 -6.53
CA TYR A 54 8.25 10.53 -6.69
C TYR A 54 8.73 11.94 -6.32
N GLN A 55 10.01 12.21 -6.55
CA GLN A 55 10.58 13.55 -6.41
C GLN A 55 11.74 13.76 -7.38
N GLU A 56 11.92 14.99 -7.81
CA GLU A 56 13.09 15.44 -8.57
C GLU A 56 13.71 16.63 -7.85
N ASP A 57 14.95 16.47 -7.35
CA ASP A 57 15.66 17.46 -6.53
C ASP A 57 14.82 17.99 -5.34
N GLY A 58 14.10 17.09 -4.68
CA GLY A 58 13.23 17.41 -3.55
C GLY A 58 11.92 18.11 -3.93
N LYS A 59 11.60 18.21 -5.22
CA LYS A 59 10.34 18.78 -5.72
C LYS A 59 9.37 17.66 -6.07
N ILE A 60 8.12 17.86 -5.65
CA ILE A 60 6.99 17.00 -5.99
C ILE A 60 6.09 17.79 -6.94
N THR A 61 5.65 17.14 -8.02
CA THR A 61 4.74 17.74 -9.01
C THR A 61 3.38 17.06 -8.96
N GLU A 62 2.34 17.75 -9.45
CA GLU A 62 1.00 17.17 -9.58
C GLU A 62 1.00 15.89 -10.43
N GLN A 63 1.82 15.85 -11.49
CA GLN A 63 1.93 14.68 -12.34
C GLN A 63 2.41 13.44 -11.57
N MET A 64 3.34 13.61 -10.63
CA MET A 64 3.85 12.53 -9.76
C MET A 64 2.78 12.02 -8.78
N VAL A 65 1.89 12.91 -8.31
CA VAL A 65 0.80 12.52 -7.38
C VAL A 65 -0.35 11.82 -8.10
N LEU A 66 -0.66 12.25 -9.33
CA LEU A 66 -1.76 11.68 -10.11
C LEU A 66 -1.37 10.38 -10.83
N ASN A 67 -0.07 10.16 -11.04
CA ASN A 67 0.47 8.96 -11.69
C ASN A 67 1.65 8.41 -10.86
N PRO A 68 1.39 7.97 -9.62
CA PRO A 68 2.38 7.23 -8.84
C PRO A 68 2.64 5.87 -9.49
#